data_AF-A0AA36MRD3-F1
#
_entry.id   AF-A0AA36MRD3-F1
#
_cell.length_a   1.000
_cell.length_b   1.000
_cell.length_c   1.000
_cell.angle_alpha   90.00
_cell.angle_beta   90.00
_cell.angle_gamma   90.00
#
_symmetry.space_group_name_H-M   'P 1'
#
loop_
_entity.id
_entity.type
_entity.pdbx_description
1 polymer ?
#
loop_
_entity_poly.entity_id
_entity_poly.type
_entity_poly.pdbx_seq_one_letter_code
_entity_poly.pdbx_strand_id
1 'polypeptide(L)'
;MGILLDPKIRDNALLPIFVVVVLTSMIRSSLMILFKSDPKVDVKEVKTQSMLGRCKMLRAASHFLTEKAFKSRKAYFVKKDVGVLVKSVPKAKDPMEALSGGSDPMAAMGMMKGQMVFMVSQGLLAYWVSHLFSGFLVAKTPFPLTFQFKGMLQRGVEVTSLEPGYVSSLCWYMFVMMSSHSLIGLVQSFFTKSDVEAEDPMMAMMGTMGGAPMMPGGGPDPAKTYKAEQDNLEMILHEFVLENVETELWRKWKNQIPHLEQSFPVLLLVLLRLDEAHLNQLDTVLHSLATDGMGVVPTDTQNAYVTAMSSKRGTQRIYNIKGVADQRKPLSLLCSDLSMASRYCDMTAIPRRWFQALKTCLPGPYTFILRASAEVPRVVLEHKAHSKIWKRREVGIRVPDHPVVKHLVQDLDAPLLSSSAPADAWDIWEQHKSKLDFVVAAPAEDWQEIQEGASTVLDLTMEEPVLRRQGLGDVSAFEGVIEASVAS
;
A
#
# COMPACT_ATOMS: atom_id res chain seq x y z
N MET A 1 24.02 -64.97 5.38
CA MET A 1 23.15 -65.54 6.43
C MET A 1 23.15 -64.57 7.60
N GLY A 2 21.98 -64.07 8.00
CA GLY A 2 21.88 -63.20 9.17
C GLY A 2 22.08 -63.98 10.47
N ILE A 3 22.56 -63.30 11.52
CA ILE A 3 22.67 -63.88 12.86
C ILE A 3 21.26 -64.06 13.42
N LEU A 4 20.94 -65.24 13.93
CA LEU A 4 19.70 -65.49 14.66
C LEU A 4 19.86 -64.97 16.10
N LEU A 5 19.12 -63.92 16.45
CA LEU A 5 19.08 -63.39 17.83
C LEU A 5 17.98 -64.09 18.63
N ASP A 6 18.22 -64.32 19.92
CA ASP A 6 17.21 -64.88 20.83
C ASP A 6 16.03 -63.89 20.97
N PRO A 7 14.78 -64.30 20.70
CA PRO A 7 13.59 -63.47 20.92
C PRO A 7 13.50 -62.87 22.33
N LYS A 8 14.08 -63.51 23.35
CA LYS A 8 14.12 -62.98 24.72
C LYS A 8 14.90 -61.67 24.84
N ILE A 9 15.84 -61.39 23.92
CA ILE A 9 16.59 -60.11 23.91
C ILE A 9 15.66 -58.95 23.55
N ARG A 10 14.68 -59.17 22.65
CA ARG A 10 13.66 -58.17 22.32
C ARG A 10 12.86 -57.78 23.55
N ASP A 11 12.39 -58.77 24.29
CA ASP A 11 11.45 -58.57 25.39
C ASP A 11 12.15 -58.10 26.68
N ASN A 12 13.40 -58.50 26.93
CA ASN A 12 14.13 -58.18 28.16
C ASN A 12 15.16 -57.05 28.03
N ALA A 13 15.59 -56.68 26.82
CA ALA A 13 16.55 -55.59 26.62
C ALA A 13 15.99 -54.49 25.72
N LEU A 14 15.51 -54.81 24.51
CA LEU A 14 15.12 -53.80 23.52
C LEU A 14 13.91 -52.97 23.99
N LEU A 15 12.81 -53.62 24.38
CA LEU A 15 11.60 -52.94 24.87
C LEU A 15 11.81 -52.24 26.22
N PRO A 16 12.46 -52.85 27.24
CA PRO A 16 12.69 -52.18 28.52
C PRO A 16 13.58 -50.94 28.40
N ILE A 17 14.65 -50.98 27.60
CA ILE A 17 15.49 -49.79 27.35
C ILE A 17 14.64 -48.69 26.71
N PHE A 18 13.80 -49.02 25.73
CA PHE A 18 12.93 -48.03 25.08
C PHE A 18 11.98 -47.36 26.10
N VAL A 19 11.25 -48.15 26.88
CA VAL A 19 10.26 -47.65 27.85
C VAL A 19 10.92 -46.80 28.94
N VAL A 20 12.04 -47.26 29.52
CA VAL A 20 12.73 -46.54 30.58
C VAL A 20 13.26 -45.19 30.08
N VAL A 21 13.88 -45.15 28.91
CA VAL A 21 14.44 -43.90 28.34
C VAL A 21 13.32 -42.89 28.02
N VAL A 22 12.21 -43.34 27.45
CA VAL A 22 11.07 -42.45 27.15
C VAL A 22 10.44 -41.91 28.44
N LEU A 23 10.15 -42.76 29.42
CA LEU A 23 9.52 -42.35 30.69
C LEU A 23 10.41 -41.40 31.49
N THR A 24 11.70 -41.71 31.61
CA THR A 24 12.66 -40.83 32.32
C THR A 24 12.81 -39.48 31.62
N SER A 25 12.78 -39.45 30.29
CA SER A 25 12.82 -38.21 29.53
C SER A 25 11.54 -37.37 29.69
N MET A 26 10.37 -38.02 29.81
CA MET A 26 9.09 -37.34 30.15
C MET A 26 9.09 -36.77 31.57
N ILE A 27 9.56 -37.56 32.56
CA ILE A 27 9.70 -37.11 33.95
C ILE A 27 10.64 -35.92 34.02
N ARG A 28 11.79 -35.98 33.35
CA ARG A 28 12.75 -34.87 33.27
C ARG A 28 12.10 -33.60 32.69
N SER A 29 11.35 -33.71 31.59
CA SER A 29 10.68 -32.55 30.99
C SER A 29 9.67 -31.91 31.96
N SER A 30 8.91 -32.73 32.67
CA SER A 30 7.94 -32.28 33.68
C SER A 30 8.62 -31.64 34.89
N LEU A 31 9.74 -32.21 35.36
CA LEU A 31 10.56 -31.65 36.44
C LEU A 31 11.17 -30.30 36.04
N MET A 32 11.62 -30.16 34.80
CA MET A 32 12.19 -28.90 34.30
C MET A 32 11.15 -27.78 34.31
N ILE A 33 9.89 -28.06 33.98
CA ILE A 33 8.79 -27.08 34.08
C ILE A 33 8.57 -26.66 35.55
N LEU A 34 8.60 -27.63 36.48
CA LEU A 34 8.47 -27.36 37.92
C LEU A 34 9.63 -26.55 38.50
N PHE A 35 10.84 -26.68 37.93
CA PHE A 35 12.03 -25.95 38.37
C PHE A 35 12.28 -24.62 37.64
N LYS A 36 11.43 -24.21 36.69
CA LYS A 36 11.51 -22.88 36.09
C LYS A 36 11.17 -21.84 37.17
N SER A 37 12.16 -21.07 37.60
CA SER A 37 11.96 -19.89 38.44
C SER A 37 11.65 -18.68 37.57
N ASP A 38 10.71 -17.85 37.99
CA ASP A 38 10.44 -16.58 37.32
C ASP A 38 11.69 -15.68 37.34
N PRO A 39 12.10 -15.12 36.19
CA PRO A 39 13.22 -14.21 36.13
C PRO A 39 12.89 -12.93 36.91
N LYS A 40 13.89 -12.36 37.60
CA LYS A 40 13.74 -11.04 38.24
C LYS A 40 13.64 -9.98 37.15
N VAL A 41 12.52 -9.27 37.10
CA VAL A 41 12.27 -8.25 36.08
C VAL A 41 12.77 -6.89 36.56
N ASP A 42 13.80 -6.34 35.90
CA ASP A 42 14.18 -4.93 36.07
C ASP A 42 13.29 -4.04 35.19
N VAL A 43 12.47 -3.19 35.84
CA VAL A 43 11.55 -2.25 35.18
C VAL A 43 12.29 -1.30 34.22
N LYS A 44 13.53 -0.89 34.54
CA LYS A 44 14.32 0.01 33.68
C LYS A 44 14.78 -0.69 32.41
N GLU A 45 15.20 -1.96 32.54
CA GLU A 45 15.63 -2.75 31.40
C GLU A 45 14.45 -3.09 30.49
N VAL A 46 13.31 -3.51 31.05
CA VAL A 46 12.08 -3.76 30.29
C VAL A 46 11.61 -2.50 29.55
N LYS A 47 11.66 -1.33 30.20
CA LYS A 47 11.31 -0.06 29.54
C LYS A 47 12.24 0.24 28.36
N THR A 48 13.54 -0.01 28.52
CA THR A 48 14.57 0.18 27.50
C THR A 48 14.33 -0.74 26.30
N GLN A 49 14.14 -2.04 26.55
CA GLN A 49 13.84 -3.04 25.53
C GLN A 49 12.51 -2.76 24.81
N SER A 50 11.47 -2.35 25.55
CA SER A 50 10.17 -1.99 24.98
C SER A 50 10.26 -0.76 24.06
N MET A 51 11.06 0.24 24.43
CA MET A 51 11.30 1.42 23.59
C MET A 51 12.03 1.06 22.30
N LEU A 52 13.06 0.20 22.38
CA LEU A 52 13.72 -0.34 21.19
C LEU A 52 12.75 -1.14 20.31
N GLY A 53 11.91 -1.98 20.91
CA GLY A 53 10.86 -2.72 20.20
C GLY A 53 9.92 -1.80 19.44
N ARG A 54 9.47 -0.71 20.08
CA ARG A 54 8.62 0.31 19.44
C ARG A 54 9.32 1.01 18.27
N CYS A 55 10.62 1.29 18.39
CA CYS A 55 11.41 1.86 17.30
C CYS A 55 11.52 0.89 16.11
N LYS A 56 11.82 -0.38 16.38
CA LYS A 56 11.86 -1.44 15.36
C LYS A 56 10.51 -1.62 14.66
N MET A 57 9.41 -1.59 15.41
CA MET A 57 8.06 -1.62 14.84
C MET A 57 7.77 -0.40 13.97
N LEU A 58 8.15 0.80 14.41
CA LEU A 58 7.98 2.02 13.62
C LEU A 58 8.76 1.94 12.30
N ARG A 59 9.96 1.36 12.31
CA ARG A 59 10.75 1.11 11.10
C ARG A 59 10.08 0.08 10.20
N ALA A 60 9.60 -1.03 10.76
CA ALA A 60 8.99 -2.11 10.00
C ALA A 60 7.64 -1.72 9.39
N ALA A 61 6.85 -0.90 10.08
CA ALA A 61 5.50 -0.50 9.68
C ALA A 61 5.41 0.99 9.28
N SER A 62 6.54 1.60 8.90
CA SER A 62 6.61 3.03 8.53
C SER A 62 5.65 3.40 7.41
N HIS A 63 5.46 2.47 6.48
CA HIS A 63 4.75 2.64 5.23
C HIS A 63 3.21 2.63 5.36
N PHE A 64 2.69 2.19 6.51
CA PHE A 64 1.25 2.28 6.84
C PHE A 64 0.85 3.60 7.50
N LEU A 65 1.82 4.38 7.96
CA LEU A 65 1.56 5.67 8.60
C LEU A 65 1.56 6.78 7.55
N THR A 66 0.66 7.76 7.71
CA THR A 66 0.74 9.01 6.95
C THR A 66 2.10 9.68 7.15
N GLU A 67 2.56 10.43 6.16
CA GLU A 67 3.87 11.09 6.19
C GLU A 67 4.05 11.98 7.43
N LYS A 68 3.03 12.76 7.78
CA LYS A 68 3.00 13.61 8.99
C LYS A 68 3.11 12.78 10.27
N ALA A 69 2.42 11.64 10.34
CA ALA A 69 2.44 10.75 11.49
C ALA A 69 3.79 10.03 11.65
N PHE A 70 4.43 9.65 10.53
CA PHE A 70 5.76 9.05 10.53
C PHE A 70 6.84 10.07 10.91
N LYS A 71 6.86 11.25 10.28
CA LYS A 71 7.84 12.32 10.57
C LYS A 71 7.80 12.76 12.04
N SER A 72 6.60 12.91 12.63
CA SER A 72 6.46 13.27 14.05
C SER A 72 7.01 12.19 15.00
N ARG A 73 6.79 10.90 14.70
CA ARG A 73 7.32 9.78 15.48
C ARG A 73 8.83 9.58 15.27
N LYS A 74 9.34 9.75 14.04
CA LYS A 74 10.78 9.76 13.75
C LYS A 74 11.48 10.87 14.55
N ALA A 75 10.90 12.07 14.59
CA ALA A 75 11.41 13.17 15.40
C ALA A 75 11.43 12.85 16.91
N TYR A 76 10.43 12.14 17.44
CA TYR A 76 10.39 11.73 18.85
C TYR A 76 11.55 10.78 19.23
N PHE A 77 12.01 9.94 18.30
CA PHE A 77 13.12 9.01 18.57
C PHE A 77 14.50 9.63 18.31
N VAL A 78 14.64 10.40 17.24
CA VAL A 78 15.96 10.78 16.68
C VAL A 78 16.37 12.23 16.97
N LYS A 79 15.42 13.15 17.19
CA LYS A 79 15.73 14.59 17.27
C LYS A 79 16.78 14.87 18.36
N LYS A 80 17.86 15.58 18.02
CA LYS A 80 19.00 15.82 18.92
C LYS A 80 18.61 16.38 20.31
N ASP A 81 17.58 17.23 20.36
CA ASP A 81 17.18 17.92 21.60
C ASP A 81 16.15 17.17 22.47
N VAL A 82 15.39 16.22 21.92
CA VAL A 82 14.25 15.57 22.61
C VAL A 82 14.22 14.05 22.41
N GLY A 83 15.02 13.54 21.46
CA GLY A 83 15.02 12.17 20.98
C GLY A 83 15.26 11.17 22.10
N VAL A 84 14.34 10.23 22.26
CA VAL A 84 14.47 9.17 23.27
C VAL A 84 15.74 8.36 23.04
N LEU A 85 16.11 8.06 21.79
CA LEU A 85 17.31 7.29 21.50
C LEU A 85 18.61 8.07 21.75
N VAL A 86 18.54 9.40 21.88
CA VAL A 86 19.69 10.27 22.14
C VAL A 86 19.84 10.57 23.64
N LYS A 87 18.72 10.84 24.34
CA LYS A 87 18.74 11.22 25.77
C LYS A 87 18.63 10.07 26.75
N SER A 88 17.94 8.99 26.40
CA SER A 88 17.71 7.85 27.31
C SER A 88 18.62 6.67 27.02
N VAL A 89 19.85 6.93 26.54
CA VAL A 89 20.85 5.88 26.31
C VAL A 89 21.23 5.29 27.66
N PRO A 90 21.05 3.96 27.88
CA PRO A 90 21.54 3.31 29.08
C PRO A 90 23.06 3.46 29.16
N LYS A 91 23.58 3.85 30.32
CA LYS A 91 25.04 3.87 30.54
C LYS A 91 25.58 2.45 30.32
N ALA A 92 26.63 2.32 29.53
CA ALA A 92 27.34 1.04 29.39
C ALA A 92 27.77 0.58 30.79
N LYS A 93 27.46 -0.67 31.15
CA LYS A 93 28.04 -1.31 32.34
C LYS A 93 29.55 -1.45 32.09
N ASP A 94 30.37 -1.28 33.12
CA ASP A 94 31.83 -1.24 32.96
C ASP A 94 32.35 -2.53 32.28
N PRO A 95 33.41 -2.49 31.45
CA PRO A 95 33.92 -3.66 30.73
C PRO A 95 34.28 -4.84 31.63
N MET A 96 34.67 -4.56 32.88
CA MET A 96 34.99 -5.56 33.89
C MET A 96 33.73 -6.13 34.58
N GLU A 97 32.63 -5.38 34.66
CA GLU A 97 31.29 -5.86 35.05
C GLU A 97 30.61 -6.66 33.93
N ALA A 98 30.86 -6.30 32.66
CA ALA A 98 30.38 -7.07 31.51
C ALA A 98 31.04 -8.47 31.43
N LEU A 99 32.31 -8.57 31.83
CA LEU A 99 33.06 -9.82 31.95
C LEU A 99 32.74 -10.62 33.22
N SER A 100 32.17 -10.00 34.26
CA SER A 100 31.92 -10.66 35.56
C SER A 100 30.44 -10.75 35.98
N GLY A 101 29.47 -10.18 35.24
CA GLY A 101 28.09 -10.15 35.71
C GLY A 101 27.03 -9.55 34.79
N GLY A 102 27.16 -9.72 33.46
CA GLY A 102 26.14 -9.24 32.50
C GLY A 102 24.97 -10.19 32.26
N SER A 103 25.16 -11.50 32.45
CA SER A 103 24.04 -12.43 32.59
C SER A 103 23.68 -12.46 34.07
N ASP A 104 22.41 -12.28 34.42
CA ASP A 104 21.92 -12.63 35.76
C ASP A 104 22.63 -13.91 36.22
N PRO A 105 23.47 -13.88 37.28
CA PRO A 105 24.19 -15.06 37.74
C PRO A 105 23.23 -16.23 37.95
N MET A 106 21.97 -15.93 38.29
CA MET A 106 20.86 -16.85 38.44
C MET A 106 20.33 -17.44 37.11
N ALA A 107 20.28 -16.67 36.02
CA ALA A 107 19.77 -17.11 34.72
C ALA A 107 20.81 -17.93 33.94
N ALA A 108 22.08 -17.51 33.98
CA ALA A 108 23.20 -18.32 33.50
C ALA A 108 23.33 -19.62 34.32
N MET A 109 23.15 -19.54 35.65
CA MET A 109 23.09 -20.73 36.51
C MET A 109 21.86 -21.59 36.21
N GLY A 110 20.73 -21.00 35.80
CA GLY A 110 19.52 -21.73 35.39
C GLY A 110 19.72 -22.55 34.11
N MET A 111 20.30 -21.95 33.07
CA MET A 111 20.67 -22.65 31.84
C MET A 111 21.76 -23.70 32.09
N MET A 112 22.79 -23.34 32.86
CA MET A 112 23.86 -24.27 33.26
C MET A 112 23.33 -25.43 34.09
N LYS A 113 22.37 -25.20 34.99
CA LYS A 113 21.69 -26.23 35.77
C LYS A 113 20.84 -27.12 34.86
N GLY A 114 20.14 -26.57 33.88
CA GLY A 114 19.39 -27.36 32.89
C GLY A 114 20.30 -28.28 32.07
N GLN A 115 21.43 -27.75 31.59
CA GLN A 115 22.43 -28.52 30.86
C GLN A 115 23.12 -29.57 31.75
N MET A 116 23.41 -29.25 33.02
CA MET A 116 23.94 -30.22 34.00
C MET A 116 22.95 -31.34 34.31
N VAL A 117 21.68 -31.01 34.55
CA VAL A 117 20.62 -32.00 34.81
C VAL A 117 20.48 -32.94 33.62
N PHE A 118 20.57 -32.42 32.38
CA PHE A 118 20.59 -33.25 31.18
C PHE A 118 21.82 -34.17 31.14
N MET A 119 23.02 -33.63 31.33
CA MET A 119 24.27 -34.40 31.29
C MET A 119 24.30 -35.50 32.36
N VAL A 120 23.90 -35.17 33.60
CA VAL A 120 23.87 -36.13 34.71
C VAL A 120 22.80 -37.19 34.47
N SER A 121 21.59 -36.80 34.06
CA SER A 121 20.50 -37.75 33.79
C SER A 121 20.87 -38.73 32.67
N GLN A 122 21.44 -38.23 31.56
CA GLN A 122 21.81 -39.08 30.43
C GLN A 122 23.08 -39.90 30.70
N GLY A 123 24.02 -39.37 31.49
CA GLY A 123 25.21 -40.11 31.92
C GLY A 123 24.85 -41.29 32.83
N LEU A 124 23.94 -41.09 33.78
CA LEU A 124 23.46 -42.14 34.68
C LEU A 124 22.70 -43.24 33.93
N LEU A 125 21.83 -42.87 32.98
CA LEU A 125 21.13 -43.85 32.15
C LEU A 125 22.09 -44.61 31.23
N ALA A 126 23.06 -43.94 30.62
CA ALA A 126 24.09 -44.60 29.81
C ALA A 126 24.91 -45.60 30.64
N TYR A 127 25.28 -45.23 31.87
CA TYR A 127 25.96 -46.11 32.82
C TYR A 127 25.09 -47.32 33.19
N TRP A 128 23.82 -47.10 33.50
CA TRP A 128 22.86 -48.15 33.81
C TRP A 128 22.70 -49.15 32.66
N VAL A 129 22.52 -48.66 31.42
CA VAL A 129 22.43 -49.52 30.23
C VAL A 129 23.75 -50.29 30.01
N SER A 130 24.88 -49.61 30.12
CA SER A 130 26.19 -50.22 29.91
C SER A 130 26.55 -51.26 30.98
N HIS A 131 26.00 -51.16 32.20
CA HIS A 131 26.28 -52.10 33.28
C HIS A 131 25.34 -53.31 33.28
N LEU A 132 24.05 -53.10 33.02
CA LEU A 132 23.05 -54.19 33.05
C LEU A 132 22.89 -54.94 31.72
N PHE A 133 23.17 -54.29 30.59
CA PHE A 133 22.91 -54.84 29.27
C PHE A 133 24.17 -54.93 28.40
N SER A 134 25.33 -55.23 28.97
CA SER A 134 26.58 -55.44 28.20
C SER A 134 26.74 -56.89 27.71
N GLY A 135 27.57 -57.11 26.68
CA GLY A 135 28.00 -58.46 26.29
C GLY A 135 27.23 -59.09 25.13
N PHE A 136 26.18 -58.44 24.60
CA PHE A 136 25.34 -59.01 23.54
C PHE A 136 24.84 -57.97 22.53
N LEU A 137 24.40 -58.46 21.37
CA LEU A 137 23.81 -57.66 20.28
C LEU A 137 22.30 -57.58 20.46
N VAL A 138 21.72 -56.42 20.16
CA VAL A 138 20.29 -56.14 20.42
C VAL A 138 19.49 -56.00 19.13
N ALA A 139 20.07 -55.41 18.08
CA ALA A 139 19.38 -55.20 16.81
C ALA A 139 20.36 -55.13 15.64
N LYS A 140 19.82 -55.15 14.41
CA LYS A 140 20.52 -54.85 13.17
C LYS A 140 19.93 -53.59 12.54
N THR A 141 20.77 -52.65 12.13
CA THR A 141 20.32 -51.44 11.41
C THR A 141 19.88 -51.78 9.98
N PRO A 142 18.83 -51.11 9.46
CA PRO A 142 18.33 -51.36 8.10
C PRO A 142 19.20 -50.72 7.00
N PHE A 143 20.19 -49.92 7.38
CA PHE A 143 21.12 -49.23 6.49
C PHE A 143 22.58 -49.64 6.76
N PRO A 144 23.44 -49.64 5.73
CA PRO A 144 24.85 -49.97 5.87
C PRO A 144 25.59 -48.88 6.67
N LEU A 145 26.46 -49.31 7.59
CA LEU A 145 27.30 -48.44 8.41
C LEU A 145 28.79 -48.68 8.11
N THR A 146 29.59 -47.61 8.16
CA THR A 146 31.04 -47.71 7.90
C THR A 146 31.76 -48.37 9.08
N PHE A 147 32.89 -49.02 8.80
CA PHE A 147 33.66 -49.76 9.82
C PHE A 147 34.23 -48.87 10.92
N GLN A 148 34.41 -47.57 10.67
CA GLN A 148 34.90 -46.60 11.66
C GLN A 148 33.99 -46.48 12.89
N PHE A 149 32.68 -46.70 12.71
CA PHE A 149 31.72 -46.64 13.83
C PHE A 149 31.65 -47.95 14.62
N LYS A 150 32.29 -49.03 14.17
CA LYS A 150 32.17 -50.36 14.79
C LYS A 150 32.52 -50.35 16.29
N GLY A 151 33.60 -49.68 16.67
CA GLY A 151 34.01 -49.58 18.08
C GLY A 151 32.99 -48.87 18.98
N MET A 152 32.19 -47.95 18.41
CA MET A 152 31.11 -47.25 19.12
C MET A 152 29.83 -48.08 19.15
N LEU A 153 29.44 -48.67 18.01
CA LEU A 153 28.18 -49.40 17.83
C LEU A 153 28.16 -50.75 18.56
N GLN A 154 29.32 -51.39 18.72
CA GLN A 154 29.47 -52.74 19.28
C GLN A 154 30.23 -52.73 20.60
N ARG A 155 30.21 -51.59 21.30
CA ARG A 155 30.86 -51.47 22.61
C ARG A 155 30.30 -52.53 23.57
N GLY A 156 31.19 -53.35 24.12
CA GLY A 156 30.86 -54.48 24.99
C GLY A 156 30.71 -55.83 24.26
N VAL A 157 31.02 -55.93 22.97
CA VAL A 157 31.04 -57.19 22.21
C VAL A 157 32.41 -57.41 21.58
N GLU A 158 33.11 -58.47 21.98
CA GLU A 158 34.48 -58.77 21.54
C GLU A 158 34.50 -59.67 20.28
N VAL A 159 33.92 -59.22 19.17
CA VAL A 159 33.95 -59.96 17.89
C VAL A 159 34.48 -59.10 16.74
N THR A 160 35.74 -59.31 16.37
CA THR A 160 36.45 -58.51 15.35
C THR A 160 35.94 -58.73 13.93
N SER A 161 35.34 -59.88 13.62
CA SER A 161 34.84 -60.24 12.28
C SER A 161 33.37 -59.86 12.03
N LEU A 162 32.67 -59.31 13.02
CA LEU A 162 31.24 -58.97 12.90
C LEU A 162 30.98 -57.77 11.97
N GLU A 163 29.89 -57.83 11.19
CA GLU A 163 29.40 -56.74 10.34
C GLU A 163 29.03 -55.49 11.17
N PRO A 164 29.38 -54.25 10.75
CA PRO A 164 29.09 -53.02 11.50
C PRO A 164 27.60 -52.70 11.73
N GLY A 165 26.69 -53.33 10.98
CA GLY A 165 25.24 -53.10 11.10
C GLY A 165 24.60 -53.64 12.37
N TYR A 166 25.28 -54.51 13.11
CA TYR A 166 24.78 -54.98 14.41
C TYR A 166 25.14 -54.02 15.53
N VAL A 167 24.15 -53.73 16.38
CA VAL A 167 24.27 -52.71 17.45
C VAL A 167 24.15 -53.33 18.84
N SER A 168 24.91 -52.80 19.78
CA SER A 168 24.81 -53.11 21.21
C SER A 168 23.68 -52.33 21.88
N SER A 169 23.38 -52.70 23.12
CA SER A 169 22.39 -52.02 23.98
C SER A 169 22.67 -50.54 24.19
N LEU A 170 23.94 -50.15 24.35
CA LEU A 170 24.34 -48.75 24.54
C LEU A 170 24.09 -47.92 23.28
N CYS A 171 24.35 -48.50 22.11
CA CYS A 171 24.02 -47.86 20.84
C CYS A 171 22.51 -47.74 20.64
N TRP A 172 21.75 -48.78 21.01
CA TRP A 172 20.28 -48.72 21.01
C TRP A 172 19.76 -47.61 21.91
N TYR A 173 20.29 -47.48 23.13
CA TYR A 173 19.99 -46.38 24.04
C TYR A 173 20.22 -45.00 23.41
N MET A 174 21.36 -44.79 22.74
CA MET A 174 21.65 -43.51 22.06
C MET A 174 20.62 -43.20 20.97
N PHE A 175 20.22 -44.20 20.18
CA PHE A 175 19.16 -44.01 19.18
C PHE A 175 17.81 -43.66 19.80
N VAL A 176 17.41 -44.34 20.87
CA VAL A 176 16.16 -44.03 21.58
C VAL A 176 16.23 -42.65 22.20
N MET A 177 17.36 -42.27 22.81
CA MET A 177 17.55 -40.94 23.39
C MET A 177 17.39 -39.84 22.32
N MET A 178 18.08 -39.95 21.18
CA MET A 178 17.99 -38.96 20.11
C MET A 178 16.57 -38.85 19.54
N SER A 179 15.90 -39.98 19.32
CA SER A 179 14.53 -40.01 18.75
C SER A 179 13.42 -39.66 19.75
N SER A 180 13.67 -39.81 21.05
CA SER A 180 12.67 -39.52 22.09
C SER A 180 12.25 -38.05 22.13
N HIS A 181 13.09 -37.12 21.66
CA HIS A 181 12.78 -35.69 21.64
C HIS A 181 11.50 -35.38 20.84
N SER A 182 11.37 -35.95 19.64
CA SER A 182 10.17 -35.78 18.80
C SER A 182 8.93 -36.42 19.43
N LEU A 183 9.09 -37.59 20.07
CA LEU A 183 8.00 -38.28 20.75
C LEU A 183 7.49 -37.49 21.95
N ILE A 184 8.39 -36.93 22.76
CA ILE A 184 8.04 -36.11 23.92
C ILE A 184 7.32 -34.84 23.47
N GLY A 185 7.80 -34.17 22.41
CA GLY A 185 7.12 -32.99 21.85
C GLY A 185 5.68 -33.30 21.40
N LEU A 186 5.48 -34.43 20.74
CA LEU A 186 4.14 -34.90 20.35
C LEU A 186 3.26 -35.18 21.57
N VAL A 187 3.77 -35.91 22.56
CA VAL A 187 3.00 -36.23 23.77
C VAL A 187 2.66 -34.96 24.55
N GLN A 188 3.60 -34.04 24.71
CA GLN A 188 3.38 -32.78 25.43
C GLN A 188 2.38 -31.85 24.72
N SER A 189 2.35 -31.82 23.38
CA SER A 189 1.36 -31.03 22.65
C SER A 189 -0.06 -31.57 22.85
N PHE A 190 -0.24 -32.89 22.93
CA PHE A 190 -1.53 -33.51 23.25
C PHE A 190 -2.01 -33.22 24.68
N PHE A 191 -1.12 -33.26 25.67
CA PHE A 191 -1.50 -33.13 27.08
C PHE A 191 -1.58 -31.68 27.59
N THR A 192 -0.81 -30.74 27.01
CA THR A 192 -0.63 -29.41 27.62
C THR A 192 -1.41 -28.30 26.90
N LYS A 193 -1.89 -28.48 25.66
CA LYS A 193 -2.62 -27.46 24.85
C LYS A 193 -1.98 -26.07 24.74
N SER A 194 -0.78 -25.88 25.30
CA SER A 194 0.08 -24.75 25.08
C SER A 194 1.07 -25.15 23.98
N ASP A 195 1.25 -24.29 22.98
CA ASP A 195 2.37 -24.35 22.05
C ASP A 195 3.65 -24.24 22.87
N VAL A 196 4.15 -25.38 23.36
CA VAL A 196 5.49 -25.44 23.93
C VAL A 196 6.40 -25.36 22.72
N GLU A 197 6.88 -24.15 22.43
CA GLU A 197 8.09 -23.96 21.64
C GLU A 197 9.13 -24.89 22.26
N ALA A 198 9.37 -26.02 21.60
CA ALA A 198 10.42 -26.92 21.99
C ALA A 198 11.70 -26.13 21.80
N GLU A 199 12.22 -25.54 22.87
CA GLU A 199 13.61 -25.11 22.95
C GLU A 199 14.43 -26.35 22.63
N ASP A 200 14.74 -26.55 21.35
CA ASP A 200 15.45 -27.72 20.87
C ASP A 200 16.88 -27.59 21.40
N PRO A 201 17.27 -28.37 22.43
CA PRO A 201 18.59 -28.24 23.03
C PRO A 201 19.69 -28.56 22.01
N MET A 202 19.35 -29.21 20.88
CA MET A 202 20.27 -29.43 19.76
C MET A 202 20.50 -28.17 18.91
N MET A 203 19.54 -27.26 18.76
CA MET A 203 19.74 -25.93 18.17
C MET A 203 20.55 -25.02 19.10
N ALA A 204 20.34 -25.13 20.41
CA ALA A 204 21.18 -24.45 21.40
C ALA A 204 22.63 -24.96 21.34
N MET A 205 22.86 -26.27 21.09
CA MET A 205 24.19 -26.86 20.98
C MET A 205 24.85 -26.63 19.61
N MET A 206 24.11 -26.71 18.50
CA MET A 206 24.64 -26.35 17.16
C MET A 206 24.89 -24.85 17.01
N GLY A 207 24.11 -23.99 17.69
CA GLY A 207 24.39 -22.56 17.78
C GLY A 207 25.71 -22.25 18.49
N THR A 208 26.23 -23.16 19.34
CA THR A 208 27.54 -23.00 19.99
C THR A 208 28.73 -23.48 19.16
N MET A 209 28.51 -24.28 18.11
CA MET A 209 29.56 -24.76 17.19
C MET A 209 29.55 -24.03 15.84
N GLY A 210 28.43 -23.40 15.47
CA GLY A 210 28.26 -22.65 14.23
C GLY A 210 28.62 -21.17 14.35
N GLY A 211 29.90 -20.85 14.27
CA GLY A 211 30.39 -19.61 13.61
C GLY A 211 30.10 -18.23 14.21
N ALA A 212 29.39 -18.11 15.34
CA ALA A 212 29.34 -16.86 16.11
C ALA A 212 30.07 -17.09 17.44
N PRO A 213 31.16 -16.35 17.75
CA PRO A 213 31.79 -16.46 19.06
C PRO A 213 30.77 -15.99 20.09
N MET A 214 30.22 -16.94 20.85
CA MET A 214 29.51 -16.69 22.09
C MET A 214 30.51 -16.08 23.06
N MET A 215 30.60 -14.75 23.05
CA MET A 215 31.29 -13.99 24.07
C MET A 215 30.57 -14.29 25.40
N PRO A 216 31.25 -14.89 26.40
CA PRO A 216 30.66 -15.10 27.70
C PRO A 216 30.60 -13.74 28.40
N GLY A 217 29.43 -13.10 28.36
CA GLY A 217 29.18 -11.85 29.07
C GLY A 217 28.52 -10.78 28.22
N GLY A 218 27.21 -10.59 28.45
CA GLY A 218 26.43 -9.44 28.00
C GLY A 218 25.94 -9.51 26.56
N GLY A 219 24.64 -9.31 26.36
CA GLY A 219 24.09 -8.97 25.05
C GLY A 219 24.78 -7.73 24.46
N PRO A 220 24.55 -7.42 23.17
CA PRO A 220 25.16 -6.27 22.52
C PRO A 220 24.95 -5.01 23.36
N ASP A 221 26.03 -4.25 23.58
CA ASP A 221 26.05 -3.03 24.39
C ASP A 221 24.80 -2.18 24.09
N PRO A 222 23.97 -1.88 25.11
CA PRO A 222 22.72 -1.15 24.90
C PRO A 222 22.95 0.21 24.24
N ALA A 223 24.09 0.87 24.51
CA ALA A 223 24.41 2.15 23.89
C ALA A 223 24.70 2.01 22.38
N LYS A 224 25.43 0.96 21.99
CA LYS A 224 25.69 0.65 20.57
C LYS A 224 24.41 0.25 19.84
N THR A 225 23.54 -0.51 20.50
CA THR A 225 22.25 -0.94 19.95
C THR A 225 21.32 0.26 19.69
N TYR A 226 21.28 1.22 20.62
CA TYR A 226 20.51 2.47 20.46
C TYR A 226 21.03 3.31 19.30
N LYS A 227 22.35 3.46 19.17
CA LYS A 227 22.96 4.20 18.07
C LYS A 227 22.71 3.54 16.71
N ALA A 228 22.85 2.22 16.63
CA ALA A 228 22.57 1.48 15.40
C ALA A 228 21.10 1.62 14.97
N GLU A 229 20.14 1.54 15.89
CA GLU A 229 18.73 1.75 15.57
C GLU A 229 18.41 3.21 15.21
N GLN A 230 19.11 4.18 15.79
CA GLN A 230 19.01 5.58 15.39
C GLN A 230 19.43 5.76 13.92
N ASP A 231 20.61 5.28 13.56
CA ASP A 231 21.16 5.38 12.19
C ASP A 231 20.22 4.68 11.19
N ASN A 232 19.70 3.50 11.55
CA ASN A 232 18.74 2.77 10.74
C ASN A 232 17.43 3.54 10.53
N LEU A 233 16.90 4.23 11.55
CA LEU A 233 15.67 5.02 11.43
C LEU A 233 15.88 6.31 10.61
N GLU A 234 17.09 6.88 10.64
CA GLU A 234 17.46 8.04 9.83
C GLU A 234 17.45 7.74 8.33
N MET A 235 17.96 6.57 7.93
CA MET A 235 18.08 6.15 6.53
C MET A 235 16.76 5.78 5.84
N ILE A 236 15.66 5.62 6.57
CA ILE A 236 14.37 5.22 5.98
C ILE A 236 13.77 6.38 5.18
N LEU A 237 13.49 6.09 3.91
CA LEU A 237 12.61 6.87 3.05
C LEU A 237 11.15 6.45 3.33
N HIS A 238 10.26 7.43 3.48
CA HIS A 238 8.85 7.17 3.74
C HIS A 238 8.12 6.99 2.41
N GLU A 239 7.47 5.85 2.25
CA GLU A 239 6.60 5.53 1.12
C GLU A 239 5.25 5.11 1.71
N PHE A 240 4.16 5.77 1.30
CA PHE A 240 2.85 5.52 1.87
C PHE A 240 2.08 4.51 1.02
N VAL A 241 1.89 3.29 1.53
CA VAL A 241 1.24 2.19 0.78
C VAL A 241 -0.17 2.54 0.32
N LEU A 242 -0.86 3.41 1.05
CA LEU A 242 -2.28 3.72 0.80
C LEU A 242 -2.49 4.91 -0.15
N GLU A 243 -1.44 5.49 -0.75
CA GLU A 243 -1.55 6.68 -1.60
C GLU A 243 -2.38 6.44 -2.89
N ASN A 244 -2.58 5.17 -3.29
CA ASN A 244 -3.37 4.79 -4.47
C ASN A 244 -4.31 3.61 -4.21
N VAL A 245 -4.65 3.35 -2.93
CA VAL A 245 -5.41 2.15 -2.56
C VAL A 245 -6.81 2.15 -3.17
N GLU A 246 -7.42 3.32 -3.33
CA GLU A 246 -8.74 3.50 -3.94
C GLU A 246 -8.74 3.03 -5.40
N THR A 247 -7.71 3.42 -6.16
CA THR A 247 -7.55 3.04 -7.57
C THR A 247 -7.27 1.54 -7.72
N GLU A 248 -6.45 0.98 -6.84
CA GLU A 248 -6.13 -0.45 -6.87
C GLU A 248 -7.32 -1.33 -6.44
N LEU A 249 -8.06 -0.90 -5.41
CA LEU A 249 -9.32 -1.53 -4.99
C LEU A 249 -10.36 -1.48 -6.10
N TRP A 250 -10.51 -0.32 -6.74
CA TRP A 250 -11.39 -0.17 -7.90
C TRP A 250 -11.02 -1.15 -9.01
N ARG A 251 -9.74 -1.27 -9.37
CA ARG A 251 -9.27 -2.21 -10.40
C ARG A 251 -9.57 -3.67 -10.01
N LYS A 252 -9.34 -4.05 -8.76
CA LYS A 252 -9.62 -5.40 -8.25
C LYS A 252 -11.12 -5.71 -8.25
N TRP A 253 -11.96 -4.78 -7.81
CA TRP A 253 -13.41 -4.95 -7.82
C TRP A 253 -14.01 -4.96 -9.21
N LYS A 254 -13.50 -4.12 -10.13
CA LYS A 254 -13.86 -4.14 -11.55
C LYS A 254 -13.69 -5.53 -12.17
N ASN A 255 -12.61 -6.22 -11.84
CA ASN A 255 -12.33 -7.56 -12.36
C ASN A 255 -13.21 -8.66 -11.72
N GLN A 256 -13.71 -8.45 -10.50
CA GLN A 256 -14.51 -9.46 -9.78
C GLN A 256 -16.02 -9.34 -10.02
N ILE A 257 -16.52 -8.15 -10.37
CA ILE A 257 -17.95 -7.90 -10.53
C ILE A 257 -18.20 -7.13 -11.84
N PRO A 258 -18.41 -7.85 -12.97
CA PRO A 258 -18.61 -7.23 -14.29
C PRO A 258 -19.89 -6.39 -14.40
N HIS A 259 -20.89 -6.62 -13.54
CA HIS A 259 -22.21 -5.99 -13.62
C HIS A 259 -22.30 -4.65 -12.89
N LEU A 260 -21.23 -4.21 -12.20
CA LEU A 260 -21.21 -2.96 -11.44
C LEU A 260 -21.37 -1.71 -12.34
N GLU A 261 -21.00 -1.81 -13.63
CA GLU A 261 -21.26 -0.78 -14.66
C GLU A 261 -22.76 -0.49 -14.87
N GLN A 262 -23.65 -1.45 -14.57
CA GLN A 262 -25.09 -1.28 -14.80
C GLN A 262 -25.83 -0.64 -13.62
N SER A 263 -25.26 -0.70 -12.41
CA SER A 263 -25.90 -0.16 -11.19
C SER A 263 -25.35 1.20 -10.77
N PHE A 264 -24.14 1.53 -11.20
CA PHE A 264 -23.56 2.86 -11.05
C PHE A 264 -23.07 3.29 -12.45
N PRO A 265 -23.77 4.18 -13.17
CA PRO A 265 -23.16 4.83 -14.32
C PRO A 265 -21.92 5.51 -13.78
N VAL A 266 -20.75 5.05 -14.24
CA VAL A 266 -19.42 5.40 -13.74
C VAL A 266 -19.33 6.91 -13.72
N LEU A 267 -19.57 7.52 -12.56
CA LEU A 267 -19.25 8.92 -12.40
C LEU A 267 -17.78 8.97 -12.08
N LEU A 268 -17.00 9.25 -13.12
CA LEU A 268 -15.59 9.55 -12.97
C LEU A 268 -15.50 10.93 -12.30
N LEU A 269 -15.51 10.96 -10.96
CA LEU A 269 -15.12 12.12 -10.17
C LEU A 269 -13.59 12.16 -10.19
N VAL A 270 -13.01 12.81 -11.20
CA VAL A 270 -11.56 13.04 -11.20
C VAL A 270 -11.32 14.25 -10.32
N LEU A 271 -10.95 14.01 -9.05
CA LEU A 271 -10.35 15.00 -8.17
C LEU A 271 -8.89 15.17 -8.60
N LEU A 272 -8.67 16.06 -9.57
CA LEU A 272 -7.32 16.35 -10.03
C LEU A 272 -6.64 17.27 -9.03
N ARG A 273 -5.63 16.80 -8.29
CA ARG A 273 -4.54 17.72 -7.94
C ARG A 273 -3.83 18.05 -9.25
N LEU A 274 -3.75 19.32 -9.60
CA LEU A 274 -3.22 19.75 -10.90
C LEU A 274 -1.68 19.73 -10.90
N ASP A 275 -1.08 18.55 -10.82
CA ASP A 275 0.31 18.30 -11.22
C ASP A 275 0.36 17.55 -12.57
N GLU A 276 1.50 17.59 -13.27
CA GLU A 276 1.65 16.89 -14.56
C GLU A 276 1.43 15.36 -14.44
N ALA A 277 1.60 14.78 -13.25
CA ALA A 277 1.44 13.34 -13.05
C ALA A 277 -0.04 12.90 -13.07
N HIS A 278 -0.95 13.76 -12.62
CA HIS A 278 -2.39 13.47 -12.56
C HIS A 278 -3.17 13.83 -13.85
N LEU A 279 -2.59 14.58 -14.80
CA LEU A 279 -3.26 14.85 -16.09
C LEU A 279 -3.53 13.56 -16.89
N ASN A 280 -2.74 12.51 -16.71
CA ASN A 280 -3.02 11.18 -17.29
C ASN A 280 -4.38 10.59 -16.85
N GLN A 281 -4.99 11.09 -15.76
CA GLN A 281 -6.33 10.68 -15.34
C GLN A 281 -7.43 11.23 -16.27
N LEU A 282 -7.13 12.24 -17.10
CA LEU A 282 -8.06 12.79 -18.09
C LEU A 282 -8.23 11.89 -19.33
N ASP A 283 -7.40 10.86 -19.52
CA ASP A 283 -7.56 9.88 -20.60
C ASP A 283 -8.95 9.22 -20.60
N THR A 284 -9.49 8.97 -19.40
CA THR A 284 -10.83 8.37 -19.27
C THR A 284 -11.93 9.38 -19.62
N VAL A 285 -11.73 10.67 -19.32
CA VAL A 285 -12.63 11.76 -19.73
C VAL A 285 -12.59 11.92 -21.25
N LEU A 286 -11.40 11.91 -21.85
CA LEU A 286 -11.21 11.95 -23.30
C LEU A 286 -11.92 10.77 -23.99
N HIS A 287 -11.77 9.56 -23.45
CA HIS A 287 -12.48 8.39 -23.97
C HIS A 287 -14.01 8.53 -23.87
N SER A 288 -14.52 9.08 -22.75
CA SER A 288 -15.95 9.36 -22.59
C SER A 288 -16.43 10.38 -23.62
N LEU A 289 -15.71 11.49 -23.80
CA LEU A 289 -16.02 12.52 -24.80
C LEU A 289 -16.01 11.95 -26.23
N ALA A 290 -15.06 11.08 -26.55
CA ALA A 290 -14.97 10.40 -27.85
C ALA A 290 -16.11 9.40 -28.09
N THR A 291 -16.77 8.91 -27.03
CA THR A 291 -17.89 7.94 -27.09
C THR A 291 -19.26 8.58 -26.84
N ASP A 292 -19.43 9.83 -27.30
CA ASP A 292 -20.67 10.62 -27.16
C ASP A 292 -21.04 10.99 -25.70
N GLY A 293 -20.08 10.89 -24.79
CA GLY A 293 -20.22 11.21 -23.38
C GLY A 293 -20.39 12.71 -23.10
N MET A 294 -21.04 13.02 -21.99
CA MET A 294 -21.34 14.36 -21.51
C MET A 294 -21.02 14.44 -20.02
N GLY A 295 -20.33 15.50 -19.62
CA GLY A 295 -19.97 15.69 -18.22
C GLY A 295 -19.81 17.15 -17.86
N VAL A 296 -19.14 17.38 -16.74
CA VAL A 296 -18.85 18.72 -16.21
C VAL A 296 -17.34 18.89 -16.10
N VAL A 297 -16.85 20.07 -16.50
CA VAL A 297 -15.45 20.45 -16.31
C VAL A 297 -15.35 21.85 -15.68
N PRO A 298 -14.30 22.09 -14.88
CA PRO A 298 -13.98 23.42 -14.39
C PRO A 298 -13.48 24.31 -15.53
N THR A 299 -13.79 25.60 -15.45
CA THR A 299 -13.28 26.63 -16.37
C THR A 299 -12.66 27.78 -15.58
N ASP A 300 -12.12 28.78 -16.26
CA ASP A 300 -11.61 30.04 -15.68
C ASP A 300 -12.73 30.96 -15.11
N THR A 301 -13.99 30.53 -15.22
CA THR A 301 -15.16 31.13 -14.55
C THR A 301 -15.90 30.00 -13.81
N GLN A 302 -17.23 30.02 -13.72
CA GLN A 302 -18.03 28.85 -13.32
C GLN A 302 -17.78 27.55 -14.12
N ASN A 303 -18.17 26.42 -13.52
CA ASN A 303 -18.21 25.11 -14.18
C ASN A 303 -19.05 25.12 -15.47
N ALA A 304 -18.75 24.17 -16.36
CA ALA A 304 -19.48 24.02 -17.62
C ALA A 304 -19.86 22.57 -17.89
N TYR A 305 -21.10 22.36 -18.34
CA TYR A 305 -21.49 21.13 -19.02
C TYR A 305 -20.79 21.06 -20.36
N VAL A 306 -20.16 19.94 -20.67
CA VAL A 306 -19.38 19.75 -21.90
C VAL A 306 -19.66 18.39 -22.55
N THR A 307 -19.49 18.39 -23.87
CA THR A 307 -19.49 17.21 -24.74
C THR A 307 -18.62 17.50 -25.95
N ALA A 308 -18.14 16.47 -26.66
CA ALA A 308 -17.50 16.67 -27.96
C ALA A 308 -18.47 17.36 -28.94
N MET A 309 -18.01 18.33 -29.73
CA MET A 309 -18.85 19.04 -30.71
C MET A 309 -19.50 18.10 -31.74
N SER A 310 -18.82 17.01 -32.07
CA SER A 310 -19.31 15.96 -32.99
C SER A 310 -20.44 15.11 -32.39
N SER A 311 -20.60 15.11 -31.06
CA SER A 311 -21.55 14.24 -30.36
C SER A 311 -22.98 14.73 -30.47
N LYS A 312 -23.78 14.03 -31.26
CA LYS A 312 -25.21 14.31 -31.41
C LYS A 312 -25.97 14.02 -30.12
N ARG A 313 -25.64 12.90 -29.46
CA ARG A 313 -26.30 12.46 -28.22
C ARG A 313 -25.97 13.41 -27.07
N GLY A 314 -24.71 13.79 -26.92
CA GLY A 314 -24.26 14.73 -25.89
C GLY A 314 -24.86 16.12 -26.09
N THR A 315 -24.90 16.62 -27.34
CA THR A 315 -25.54 17.90 -27.67
C THR A 315 -27.02 17.91 -27.24
N GLN A 316 -27.78 16.86 -27.54
CA GLN A 316 -29.18 16.76 -27.14
C GLN A 316 -29.33 16.70 -25.61
N ARG A 317 -28.43 16.00 -24.92
CA ARG A 317 -28.42 15.95 -23.45
C ARG A 317 -28.18 17.33 -22.85
N ILE A 318 -27.31 18.16 -23.42
CA ILE A 318 -27.02 19.52 -22.91
C ILE A 318 -28.30 20.36 -22.97
N TYR A 319 -29.00 20.34 -24.10
CA TYR A 319 -30.28 21.05 -24.23
C TYR A 319 -31.38 20.53 -23.30
N ASN A 320 -31.38 19.23 -22.99
CA ASN A 320 -32.34 18.64 -22.06
C ASN A 320 -32.08 19.05 -20.61
N ILE A 321 -30.81 19.28 -20.21
CA ILE A 321 -30.46 19.75 -18.87
C ILE A 321 -30.77 21.24 -18.70
N LYS A 322 -30.52 22.06 -19.72
CA LYS A 322 -30.59 23.54 -19.61
C LYS A 322 -32.01 24.14 -19.57
N GLY A 323 -33.06 23.34 -19.73
CA GLY A 323 -34.45 23.81 -19.72
C GLY A 323 -34.85 24.67 -20.93
N VAL A 324 -36.15 24.93 -21.10
CA VAL A 324 -36.74 25.45 -22.37
C VAL A 324 -36.35 26.90 -22.69
N ALA A 325 -36.17 27.77 -21.69
CA ALA A 325 -35.84 29.19 -21.90
C ALA A 325 -34.41 29.41 -22.44
N ASP A 326 -33.48 28.53 -22.07
CA ASP A 326 -32.06 28.63 -22.43
C ASP A 326 -31.73 27.95 -23.78
N GLN A 327 -32.66 27.15 -24.32
CA GLN A 327 -32.53 26.49 -25.63
C GLN A 327 -32.49 27.46 -26.82
N ARG A 328 -32.88 28.73 -26.62
CA ARG A 328 -32.80 29.78 -27.67
C ARG A 328 -31.41 30.43 -27.75
N LYS A 329 -30.60 30.34 -26.70
CA LYS A 329 -29.27 30.98 -26.67
C LYS A 329 -28.23 30.10 -27.38
N PRO A 330 -27.27 30.69 -28.11
CA PRO A 330 -26.15 29.94 -28.70
C PRO A 330 -25.38 29.20 -27.61
N LEU A 331 -25.09 27.92 -27.86
CA LEU A 331 -24.10 27.18 -27.06
C LEU A 331 -22.70 27.67 -27.43
N SER A 332 -21.74 27.49 -26.53
CA SER A 332 -20.37 27.96 -26.72
C SER A 332 -19.42 26.83 -27.09
N LEU A 333 -18.50 27.06 -28.01
CA LEU A 333 -17.38 26.18 -28.30
C LEU A 333 -16.19 26.62 -27.43
N LEU A 334 -15.69 25.70 -26.61
CA LEU A 334 -14.42 25.85 -25.91
C LEU A 334 -13.30 25.44 -26.86
N CYS A 335 -12.44 26.39 -27.20
CA CYS A 335 -11.31 26.21 -28.11
C CYS A 335 -9.99 26.32 -27.33
N SER A 336 -8.94 25.67 -27.83
CA SER A 336 -7.58 25.79 -27.27
C SER A 336 -6.97 27.16 -27.51
N ASP A 337 -7.30 27.77 -28.65
CA ASP A 337 -6.75 29.03 -29.13
C ASP A 337 -7.62 29.61 -30.26
N LEU A 338 -7.19 30.79 -30.75
CA LEU A 338 -7.84 31.49 -31.86
C LEU A 338 -7.74 30.76 -33.20
N SER A 339 -6.67 30.00 -33.42
CA SER A 339 -6.49 29.25 -34.66
C SER A 339 -7.56 28.17 -34.77
N MET A 340 -7.83 27.44 -33.68
CA MET A 340 -8.94 26.48 -33.62
C MET A 340 -10.29 27.19 -33.80
N ALA A 341 -10.52 28.28 -33.07
CA ALA A 341 -11.78 29.03 -33.20
C ALA A 341 -12.07 29.48 -34.64
N SER A 342 -11.04 29.94 -35.37
CA SER A 342 -11.18 30.43 -36.75
C SER A 342 -11.65 29.36 -37.76
N ARG A 343 -11.50 28.07 -37.45
CA ARG A 343 -12.03 26.96 -38.26
C ARG A 343 -13.56 26.86 -38.17
N TYR A 344 -14.11 27.16 -36.98
CA TYR A 344 -15.52 26.93 -36.65
C TYR A 344 -16.38 28.21 -36.67
N CYS A 345 -15.77 29.39 -36.73
CA CYS A 345 -16.50 30.65 -36.88
C CYS A 345 -15.91 31.54 -37.97
N ASP A 346 -16.79 32.29 -38.62
CA ASP A 346 -16.38 33.31 -39.60
C ASP A 346 -15.83 34.54 -38.88
N MET A 347 -14.50 34.65 -38.85
CA MET A 347 -13.79 35.81 -38.31
C MET A 347 -13.50 36.88 -39.38
N THR A 348 -13.79 36.61 -40.66
CA THR A 348 -13.46 37.54 -41.76
C THR A 348 -14.37 38.76 -41.80
N ALA A 349 -15.58 38.62 -41.29
CA ALA A 349 -16.56 39.69 -41.17
C ALA A 349 -16.27 40.66 -40.01
N ILE A 350 -15.30 40.36 -39.14
CA ILE A 350 -14.99 41.19 -37.96
C ILE A 350 -14.10 42.36 -38.38
N PRO A 351 -14.49 43.62 -38.12
CA PRO A 351 -13.62 44.79 -38.34
C PRO A 351 -12.28 44.66 -37.62
N ARG A 352 -11.19 45.12 -38.26
CA ARG A 352 -9.81 44.96 -37.74
C ARG A 352 -9.63 45.43 -36.29
N ARG A 353 -10.31 46.52 -35.90
CA ARG A 353 -10.28 47.06 -34.53
C ARG A 353 -10.83 46.06 -33.50
N TRP A 354 -11.96 45.42 -33.81
CA TRP A 354 -12.62 44.44 -32.93
C TRP A 354 -11.90 43.11 -32.90
N PHE A 355 -11.29 42.72 -34.02
CA PHE A 355 -10.43 41.55 -34.05
C PHE A 355 -9.18 41.73 -33.16
N GLN A 356 -8.61 42.94 -33.12
CA GLN A 356 -7.48 43.25 -32.23
C GLN A 356 -7.89 43.24 -30.76
N ALA A 357 -9.04 43.82 -30.41
CA ALA A 357 -9.60 43.79 -29.06
C ALA A 357 -9.90 42.34 -28.60
N LEU A 358 -10.46 41.52 -29.48
CA LEU A 358 -10.71 40.10 -29.23
C LEU A 358 -9.41 39.34 -28.93
N LYS A 359 -8.32 39.62 -29.65
CA LYS A 359 -7.00 39.02 -29.41
C LYS A 359 -6.41 39.39 -28.05
N THR A 360 -6.63 40.60 -27.58
CA THR A 360 -6.12 41.05 -26.28
C THR A 360 -6.91 40.47 -25.11
N CYS A 361 -8.15 40.05 -25.35
CA CYS A 361 -9.03 39.47 -24.33
C CYS A 361 -8.93 37.94 -24.20
N LEU A 362 -8.19 37.25 -25.09
CA LEU A 362 -8.09 35.79 -25.09
C LEU A 362 -6.65 35.31 -24.86
N PRO A 363 -6.43 34.24 -24.07
CA PRO A 363 -7.41 33.48 -23.31
C PRO A 363 -7.98 34.27 -22.12
N GLY A 364 -9.21 33.95 -21.70
CA GLY A 364 -9.86 34.64 -20.58
C GLY A 364 -11.38 34.52 -20.53
N PRO A 365 -12.02 35.22 -19.57
CA PRO A 365 -13.43 35.05 -19.21
C PRO A 365 -14.42 35.75 -20.17
N TYR A 366 -14.24 35.55 -21.47
CA TYR A 366 -15.04 36.14 -22.54
C TYR A 366 -15.78 35.08 -23.36
N THR A 367 -16.93 35.45 -23.91
CA THR A 367 -17.67 34.63 -24.86
C THR A 367 -18.12 35.51 -26.01
N PHE A 368 -17.60 35.23 -27.21
CA PHE A 368 -17.90 36.00 -28.41
C PHE A 368 -18.93 35.28 -29.26
N ILE A 369 -20.09 35.88 -29.48
CA ILE A 369 -21.09 35.34 -30.41
C ILE A 369 -20.67 35.74 -31.82
N LEU A 370 -20.46 34.72 -32.65
CA LEU A 370 -19.99 34.86 -34.02
C LEU A 370 -20.80 33.97 -34.95
N ARG A 371 -20.77 34.29 -36.24
CA ARG A 371 -21.40 33.46 -37.26
C ARG A 371 -20.63 32.14 -37.40
N ALA A 372 -21.34 31.03 -37.34
CA ALA A 372 -20.75 29.70 -37.47
C ALA A 372 -20.27 29.44 -38.91
N SER A 373 -19.15 28.74 -39.05
CA SER A 373 -18.65 28.25 -40.33
C SER A 373 -19.42 27.00 -40.78
N ALA A 374 -19.11 26.50 -41.98
CA ALA A 374 -19.68 25.24 -42.49
C ALA A 374 -19.19 24.00 -41.73
N GLU A 375 -18.09 24.09 -40.98
CA GLU A 375 -17.54 22.97 -40.20
C GLU A 375 -18.34 22.66 -38.94
N VAL A 376 -19.16 23.60 -38.46
CA VAL A 376 -19.99 23.39 -37.27
C VAL A 376 -21.13 22.42 -37.61
N PRO A 377 -21.25 21.28 -36.89
CA PRO A 377 -22.29 20.30 -37.15
C PRO A 377 -23.70 20.89 -37.02
N ARG A 378 -24.60 20.51 -37.92
CA ARG A 378 -26.00 21.00 -37.90
C ARG A 378 -26.71 20.75 -36.56
N VAL A 379 -26.37 19.69 -35.83
CA VAL A 379 -26.97 19.39 -34.51
C VAL A 379 -26.66 20.47 -33.45
N VAL A 380 -25.57 21.21 -33.62
CA VAL A 380 -25.21 22.35 -32.74
C VAL A 380 -26.04 23.58 -33.09
N LEU A 381 -26.38 23.75 -34.37
CA LEU A 381 -27.10 24.90 -34.92
C LEU A 381 -28.62 24.69 -35.01
N GLU A 382 -29.06 23.45 -34.98
CA GLU A 382 -30.46 23.05 -35.10
C GLU A 382 -30.81 22.15 -33.91
N HIS A 383 -31.72 22.62 -33.06
CA HIS A 383 -32.23 21.83 -31.94
C HIS A 383 -33.75 21.66 -32.05
N LYS A 384 -34.20 20.44 -31.77
CA LYS A 384 -35.62 20.08 -31.75
C LYS A 384 -36.12 20.08 -30.31
N ALA A 385 -36.98 21.05 -29.99
CA ALA A 385 -37.68 21.10 -28.72
C ALA A 385 -39.17 20.82 -28.99
N HIS A 386 -39.69 19.69 -28.50
CA HIS A 386 -41.05 19.22 -28.78
C HIS A 386 -41.32 19.13 -30.31
N SER A 387 -42.37 19.80 -30.79
CA SER A 387 -42.79 19.85 -32.20
C SER A 387 -42.13 20.97 -33.02
N LYS A 388 -41.28 21.82 -32.41
CA LYS A 388 -40.67 22.99 -33.06
C LYS A 388 -39.16 22.80 -33.26
N ILE A 389 -38.68 23.10 -34.47
CA ILE A 389 -37.25 23.10 -34.81
C ILE A 389 -36.76 24.54 -34.75
N TRP A 390 -35.76 24.80 -33.90
CA TRP A 390 -35.08 26.09 -33.84
C TRP A 390 -33.77 26.00 -34.63
N LYS A 391 -33.58 26.93 -35.56
CA LYS A 391 -32.37 27.04 -36.39
C LYS A 391 -31.67 28.35 -36.09
N ARG A 392 -30.37 28.29 -35.80
CA ARG A 392 -29.50 29.46 -35.63
C ARG A 392 -28.31 29.37 -36.57
N ARG A 393 -27.67 30.52 -36.81
CA ARG A 393 -26.45 30.63 -37.62
C ARG A 393 -25.23 31.06 -36.80
N GLU A 394 -25.41 31.17 -35.50
CA GLU A 394 -24.45 31.77 -34.57
C GLU A 394 -24.02 30.75 -33.53
N VAL A 395 -22.79 30.91 -33.05
CA VAL A 395 -22.17 30.11 -32.00
C VAL A 395 -21.39 31.02 -31.06
N GLY A 396 -21.36 30.67 -29.78
CA GLY A 396 -20.45 31.32 -28.83
C GLY A 396 -19.04 30.74 -29.00
N ILE A 397 -18.01 31.57 -28.98
CA ILE A 397 -16.61 31.16 -28.97
C ILE A 397 -15.99 31.56 -27.63
N ARG A 398 -15.27 30.63 -27.02
CA ARG A 398 -14.56 30.85 -25.76
C ARG A 398 -13.20 30.15 -25.78
N VAL A 399 -12.16 30.83 -25.29
CA VAL A 399 -10.83 30.26 -25.08
C VAL A 399 -10.52 30.40 -23.57
N PRO A 400 -10.96 29.43 -22.74
CA PRO A 400 -10.74 29.48 -21.29
C PRO A 400 -9.26 29.40 -20.94
N ASP A 401 -8.82 30.19 -19.96
CA ASP A 401 -7.50 30.02 -19.35
C ASP A 401 -7.55 28.98 -18.23
N HIS A 402 -7.88 27.72 -18.57
CA HIS A 402 -7.95 26.62 -17.60
C HIS A 402 -7.22 25.38 -18.11
N PRO A 403 -6.27 24.79 -17.33
CA PRO A 403 -5.42 23.69 -17.79
C PRO A 403 -6.22 22.46 -18.21
N VAL A 404 -7.27 22.09 -17.46
CA VAL A 404 -8.17 20.96 -17.82
C VAL A 404 -8.81 21.16 -19.20
N VAL A 405 -9.41 22.33 -19.47
CA VAL A 405 -10.06 22.58 -20.75
C VAL A 405 -9.03 22.59 -21.87
N LYS A 406 -7.89 23.24 -21.64
CA LYS A 406 -6.80 23.31 -22.61
C LYS A 406 -6.30 21.93 -23.00
N HIS A 407 -6.03 21.07 -22.02
CA HIS A 407 -5.60 19.69 -22.24
C HIS A 407 -6.66 18.87 -22.98
N LEU A 408 -7.93 18.91 -22.51
CA LEU A 408 -9.01 18.16 -23.15
C LEU A 408 -9.24 18.56 -24.61
N VAL A 409 -9.23 19.85 -24.91
CA VAL A 409 -9.48 20.36 -26.27
C VAL A 409 -8.29 20.09 -27.20
N GLN A 410 -7.05 20.18 -26.68
CA GLN A 410 -5.83 19.87 -27.44
C GLN A 410 -5.74 18.39 -27.81
N ASP A 411 -5.99 17.50 -26.84
CA ASP A 411 -5.87 16.06 -27.06
C ASP A 411 -7.04 15.48 -27.88
N LEU A 412 -8.23 16.07 -27.76
CA LEU A 412 -9.37 15.73 -28.62
C LEU A 412 -9.20 16.26 -30.06
N ASP A 413 -8.28 17.21 -30.29
CA ASP A 413 -8.10 17.97 -31.54
C ASP A 413 -9.42 18.57 -32.09
N ALA A 414 -10.35 18.89 -31.19
CA ALA A 414 -11.66 19.44 -31.53
C ALA A 414 -12.25 20.24 -30.36
N PRO A 415 -13.07 21.26 -30.63
CA PRO A 415 -13.67 22.07 -29.58
C PRO A 415 -14.71 21.27 -28.78
N LEU A 416 -14.83 21.62 -27.50
CA LEU A 416 -15.91 21.11 -26.66
C LEU A 416 -17.13 22.01 -26.79
N LEU A 417 -18.28 21.41 -27.07
CA LEU A 417 -19.55 22.11 -26.99
C LEU A 417 -19.91 22.27 -25.50
N SER A 418 -20.19 23.50 -25.11
CA SER A 418 -20.31 23.88 -23.70
C SER A 418 -21.51 24.74 -23.38
N SER A 419 -21.89 24.65 -22.11
CA SER A 419 -22.94 25.43 -21.50
C SER A 419 -22.61 25.67 -20.02
N SER A 420 -22.91 26.86 -19.51
CA SER A 420 -22.73 27.19 -18.09
C SER A 420 -23.46 26.23 -17.15
N ALA A 421 -22.77 25.83 -16.07
CA ALA A 421 -23.29 25.07 -14.95
C ALA A 421 -23.01 25.85 -13.65
N PRO A 422 -23.92 26.75 -13.22
CA PRO A 422 -23.71 27.64 -12.07
C PRO A 422 -23.97 26.90 -10.75
N ALA A 423 -23.05 26.04 -10.35
CA ALA A 423 -23.03 25.36 -9.05
C ALA A 423 -21.66 24.69 -8.83
N ASP A 424 -21.40 24.27 -7.59
CA ASP A 424 -20.22 23.46 -7.29
C ASP A 424 -20.29 22.11 -8.02
N ALA A 425 -19.12 21.54 -8.35
CA ALA A 425 -19.04 20.27 -9.06
C ALA A 425 -19.79 19.15 -8.32
N TRP A 426 -19.75 19.16 -6.98
CA TRP A 426 -20.46 18.21 -6.13
C TRP A 426 -21.98 18.39 -6.19
N ASP A 427 -22.46 19.63 -6.10
CA ASP A 427 -23.90 19.93 -6.17
C ASP A 427 -24.49 19.55 -7.55
N ILE A 428 -23.75 19.85 -8.62
CA ILE A 428 -24.13 19.46 -9.98
C ILE A 428 -24.20 17.94 -10.08
N TRP A 429 -23.25 17.24 -9.48
CA TRP A 429 -23.28 15.79 -9.43
C TRP A 429 -24.53 15.27 -8.71
N GLU A 430 -24.81 15.74 -7.49
CA GLU A 430 -25.97 15.25 -6.73
C GLU A 430 -27.28 15.46 -7.50
N GLN A 431 -27.42 16.59 -8.17
CA GLN A 431 -28.62 16.95 -8.94
C GLN A 431 -28.76 16.16 -10.25
N HIS A 432 -27.64 15.80 -10.90
CA HIS A 432 -27.63 15.28 -12.27
C HIS A 432 -26.86 13.97 -12.46
N LYS A 433 -26.56 13.23 -11.39
CA LYS A 433 -25.80 11.96 -11.43
C LYS A 433 -26.28 10.93 -12.45
N SER A 434 -27.58 10.85 -12.73
CA SER A 434 -28.15 9.90 -13.71
C SER A 434 -28.05 10.38 -15.17
N LYS A 435 -27.63 11.63 -15.38
CA LYS A 435 -27.57 12.29 -16.68
C LYS A 435 -26.15 12.64 -17.12
N LEU A 436 -25.15 12.50 -16.25
CA LEU A 436 -23.74 12.82 -16.51
C LEU A 436 -22.90 11.54 -16.55
N ASP A 437 -21.93 11.49 -17.44
CA ASP A 437 -20.97 10.37 -17.56
C ASP A 437 -19.65 10.66 -16.84
N PHE A 438 -19.34 11.92 -16.56
CA PHE A 438 -18.15 12.31 -15.78
C PHE A 438 -18.34 13.68 -15.13
N VAL A 439 -17.60 13.92 -14.05
CA VAL A 439 -17.49 15.23 -13.40
C VAL A 439 -16.03 15.44 -13.04
N VAL A 440 -15.38 16.42 -13.63
CA VAL A 440 -14.02 16.82 -13.24
C VAL A 440 -14.15 17.87 -12.14
N ALA A 441 -13.53 17.61 -10.99
CA ALA A 441 -13.47 18.55 -9.89
C ALA A 441 -12.00 18.96 -9.68
N ALA A 442 -11.73 20.27 -9.66
CA ALA A 442 -10.45 20.80 -9.23
C ALA A 442 -10.60 21.23 -7.75
N PRO A 443 -9.70 20.82 -6.83
CA PRO A 443 -9.73 21.29 -5.45
C PRO A 443 -9.49 22.80 -5.43
N ALA A 444 -10.31 23.50 -4.65
CA ALA A 444 -10.29 24.96 -4.51
C ALA A 444 -8.96 25.53 -3.96
N GLU A 445 -8.07 24.67 -3.44
CA GLU A 445 -6.79 25.06 -2.82
C GLU A 445 -5.66 25.29 -3.84
N ASP A 446 -5.77 24.75 -5.07
CA ASP A 446 -4.70 24.81 -6.09
C ASP A 446 -4.85 25.95 -7.09
N TRP A 447 -6.01 26.63 -7.15
CA TRP A 447 -6.23 27.81 -7.96
C TRP A 447 -6.97 28.87 -7.15
N GLN A 448 -6.65 30.16 -7.39
CA GLN A 448 -7.42 31.28 -6.85
C GLN A 448 -8.90 30.96 -7.02
N GLU A 449 -9.66 31.05 -5.93
CA GLU A 449 -11.12 30.89 -5.86
C GLU A 449 -11.72 31.10 -7.24
N ILE A 450 -12.31 30.05 -7.84
CA ILE A 450 -13.07 30.18 -9.09
C ILE A 450 -13.85 31.48 -8.97
N GLN A 451 -13.47 32.49 -9.76
CA GLN A 451 -14.06 33.82 -9.56
C GLN A 451 -15.57 33.65 -9.72
N GLU A 452 -16.32 33.93 -8.65
CA GLU A 452 -17.77 33.78 -8.65
C GLU A 452 -18.36 34.78 -9.65
N GLY A 453 -18.54 34.33 -10.89
CA GLY A 453 -18.97 35.19 -11.98
C GLY A 453 -19.05 34.43 -13.30
N ALA A 454 -19.98 34.86 -14.16
CA ALA A 454 -20.09 34.33 -15.50
C ALA A 454 -19.13 35.06 -16.46
N SER A 455 -18.85 34.47 -17.61
CA SER A 455 -18.12 35.15 -18.69
C SER A 455 -18.89 36.35 -19.24
N THR A 456 -18.15 37.39 -19.65
CA THR A 456 -18.69 38.52 -20.41
C THR A 456 -19.07 38.05 -21.81
N VAL A 457 -20.30 38.33 -22.25
CA VAL A 457 -20.83 37.88 -23.54
C VAL A 457 -20.99 39.06 -24.48
N LEU A 458 -20.18 39.08 -25.54
CA LEU A 458 -20.20 40.10 -26.58
C LEU A 458 -20.65 39.49 -27.91
N ASP A 459 -21.59 40.14 -28.56
CA ASP A 459 -22.09 39.74 -29.87
C ASP A 459 -21.38 40.57 -30.95
N LEU A 460 -20.59 39.87 -31.78
CA LEU A 460 -19.75 40.42 -32.83
C LEU A 460 -20.30 40.10 -34.23
N THR A 461 -21.58 39.73 -34.32
CA THR A 461 -22.24 39.44 -35.61
C THR A 461 -22.61 40.72 -36.39
N MET A 462 -22.64 41.86 -35.70
CA MET A 462 -22.95 43.18 -36.23
C MET A 462 -21.67 44.01 -36.41
N GLU A 463 -21.77 45.16 -37.09
CA GLU A 463 -20.64 46.07 -37.32
C GLU A 463 -20.09 46.65 -36.00
N GLU A 464 -20.97 46.94 -35.05
CA GLU A 464 -20.61 47.34 -33.69
C GLU A 464 -20.88 46.22 -32.68
N PRO A 465 -19.97 45.97 -31.71
CA PRO A 465 -20.15 44.96 -30.67
C PRO A 465 -21.37 45.27 -29.81
N VAL A 466 -22.20 44.26 -29.55
CA VAL A 466 -23.35 44.37 -28.67
C VAL A 466 -23.08 43.60 -27.37
N LEU A 467 -23.15 44.27 -26.23
CA LEU A 467 -23.03 43.60 -24.92
C LEU A 467 -24.33 42.85 -24.61
N ARG A 468 -24.24 41.52 -24.56
CA ARG A 468 -25.36 40.66 -24.19
C ARG A 468 -25.39 40.34 -22.69
N ARG A 469 -24.23 40.32 -22.04
CA ARG A 469 -24.09 40.11 -20.59
C ARG A 469 -22.73 40.62 -20.12
N GLN A 470 -22.72 41.48 -19.11
CA GLN A 470 -21.49 41.82 -18.39
C GLN A 470 -21.14 40.70 -17.40
N GLY A 471 -19.89 40.24 -17.43
CA GLY A 471 -19.33 39.23 -16.54
C GLY A 471 -17.95 39.66 -16.02
N LEU A 472 -17.07 38.69 -15.76
CA LEU A 472 -15.72 38.93 -15.23
C LEU A 472 -14.76 39.60 -16.23
N GLY A 473 -15.06 39.54 -17.53
CA GLY A 473 -14.23 40.16 -18.57
C GLY A 473 -14.48 41.66 -18.70
N ASP A 474 -13.42 42.46 -18.70
CA ASP A 474 -13.47 43.91 -18.91
C ASP A 474 -13.79 44.26 -20.38
N VAL A 475 -14.75 45.16 -20.57
CA VAL A 475 -15.21 45.61 -21.89
C VAL A 475 -14.52 46.89 -22.35
N SER A 476 -13.63 47.47 -21.55
CA SER A 476 -12.93 48.73 -21.87
C SER A 476 -12.16 48.69 -23.20
N ALA A 477 -11.72 47.51 -23.64
CA ALA A 477 -11.07 47.31 -24.94
C ALA A 477 -12.02 47.47 -26.15
N PHE A 478 -13.33 47.47 -25.92
CA PHE A 478 -14.36 47.65 -26.93
C PHE A 478 -15.02 49.04 -26.75
N GLU A 479 -14.46 50.05 -27.42
CA GLU A 479 -15.03 51.42 -27.41
C GLU A 479 -16.38 51.47 -28.13
N GLY A 480 -17.41 52.11 -27.56
CA GLY A 480 -18.71 52.28 -28.25
C GLY A 480 -19.60 51.03 -28.29
N VAL A 481 -19.38 50.07 -27.40
CA VAL A 481 -20.26 48.90 -27.23
C VAL A 481 -21.71 49.32 -27.02
N ILE A 482 -22.61 48.74 -27.81
CA ILE A 482 -24.04 48.97 -27.66
C ILE A 482 -24.55 48.02 -26.57
N GLU A 483 -25.05 48.57 -25.47
CA GLU A 483 -25.75 47.75 -24.46
C GLU A 483 -27.05 47.21 -25.06
N ALA A 484 -27.22 45.89 -25.07
CA ALA A 484 -28.49 45.31 -25.48
C ALA A 484 -29.58 45.75 -24.49
N SER A 485 -30.61 46.46 -24.97
CA SER A 485 -31.86 46.66 -24.24
C SER A 485 -32.35 45.29 -23.75
N VAL A 486 -32.43 45.14 -22.44
CA VAL A 486 -32.94 43.93 -21.78
C VAL A 486 -34.43 43.82 -22.12
N ALA A 487 -34.75 43.16 -23.22
CA ALA A 487 -36.11 42.72 -23.50
C ALA A 487 -36.41 41.53 -22.59
N SER A 488 -37.32 41.77 -21.64
CA SER A 488 -37.90 40.86 -20.64
C SER A 488 -38.30 39.49 -21.17
#